data_AF-A0A448AXT0-F1
#
_entry.id   AF-A0A448AXT0-F1
#
_cell.length_a   1.000
_cell.length_b   1.000
_cell.length_c   1.000
_cell.angle_alpha   90.00
_cell.angle_beta   90.00
_cell.angle_gamma   90.00
#
_symmetry.space_group_name_H-M   'P 1'
#
loop_
_entity.id
_entity.type
_entity.pdbx_description
1 polymer ?
#
loop_
_entity_poly.entity_id
_entity_poly.type
_entity_poly.pdbx_seq_one_letter_code
_entity_poly.pdbx_strand_id
1 'polypeptide(L)'
;MIAGGEDHKTGHAEDTGECFSRLENYVREYFDVETVYYSWSSQYYEPVDGLPYIGKLPGSKGRIFVATGFRGNGMIFGTLSSQILHDLIVTGESKYGDLFNPSRIKPVAGFSDFVKENTTVAFDFVKDKIFKDKIESFSEIGEGEAKVIRYESESYALYKEIDGTLHLLRSTCPHAGCEVRWNSAELSWDCPCHGSRFNVNGKILTGPTTKNLQKVFPYQKHDS
;
A
#
# COMPACT_ATOMS: atom_id res chain seq x y z
N MET A 1 -11.20 8.87 22.30
CA MET A 1 -12.02 8.21 21.26
C MET A 1 -11.09 7.82 20.12
N ILE A 2 -11.31 6.69 19.47
CA ILE A 2 -10.64 6.32 18.22
C ILE A 2 -11.72 6.23 17.14
N ALA A 3 -11.50 6.87 16.01
CA ALA A 3 -12.35 6.78 14.82
C ALA A 3 -11.49 6.30 13.65
N GLY A 4 -12.07 5.49 12.78
CA GLY A 4 -11.41 4.96 11.57
C GLY A 4 -12.40 4.89 10.42
N GLY A 5 -11.92 5.11 9.21
CA GLY A 5 -12.71 5.20 7.98
C GLY A 5 -11.88 5.78 6.85
N GLU A 6 -12.55 6.26 5.79
CA GLU A 6 -11.90 6.86 4.61
C GLU A 6 -10.89 5.91 3.93
N ASP A 7 -11.30 4.64 3.82
CA ASP A 7 -10.55 3.59 3.12
C ASP A 7 -10.31 3.98 1.66
N HIS A 8 -9.08 3.79 1.21
CA HIS A 8 -8.67 4.05 -0.16
C HIS A 8 -7.62 3.04 -0.60
N LYS A 9 -7.55 2.80 -1.91
CA LYS A 9 -6.56 1.90 -2.48
C LYS A 9 -5.18 2.55 -2.45
N THR A 10 -4.15 1.80 -2.05
CA THR A 10 -2.77 2.28 -1.95
C THR A 10 -2.29 2.91 -3.26
N GLY A 11 -1.89 4.18 -3.24
CA GLY A 11 -1.46 4.92 -4.44
C GLY A 11 -2.60 5.42 -5.35
N HIS A 12 -3.86 5.37 -4.93
CA HIS A 12 -5.00 5.84 -5.74
C HIS A 12 -5.67 7.11 -5.23
N ALA A 13 -5.42 7.51 -3.98
CA ALA A 13 -5.85 8.81 -3.48
C ALA A 13 -4.92 9.91 -4.02
N GLU A 14 -5.50 10.99 -4.54
CA GLU A 14 -4.73 12.15 -5.04
C GLU A 14 -4.13 12.95 -3.87
N ASP A 15 -4.95 13.24 -2.85
CA ASP A 15 -4.50 13.79 -1.58
C ASP A 15 -4.95 12.91 -0.42
N THR A 16 -4.00 12.13 0.11
CA THR A 16 -4.22 11.27 1.28
C THR A 16 -4.50 12.05 2.56
N GLY A 17 -4.07 13.32 2.65
CA GLY A 17 -4.35 14.18 3.79
C GLY A 17 -5.83 14.52 3.93
N GLU A 18 -6.54 14.69 2.80
CA GLU A 18 -7.97 14.94 2.81
C GLU A 18 -8.78 13.80 3.44
N CYS A 19 -8.30 12.55 3.38
CA CYS A 19 -8.94 11.43 4.05
C CYS A 19 -9.04 11.67 5.56
N PHE A 20 -8.00 12.21 6.21
CA PHE A 20 -8.08 12.55 7.62
C PHE A 20 -9.06 13.69 7.88
N SER A 21 -9.02 14.75 7.06
CA SER A 21 -9.94 15.89 7.17
C SER A 21 -11.40 15.48 7.03
N ARG A 22 -11.73 14.62 6.05
CA ARG A 22 -13.10 14.11 5.86
C ARG A 22 -13.57 13.26 7.04
N LEU A 23 -12.71 12.37 7.54
CA LEU A 23 -13.03 11.55 8.72
C LEU A 23 -13.24 12.42 9.97
N GLU A 24 -12.36 13.40 10.20
CA GLU A 24 -12.50 14.32 11.33
C GLU A 24 -13.79 15.14 11.24
N ASN A 25 -14.08 15.70 10.06
CA ASN A 25 -15.32 16.46 9.82
C ASN A 25 -16.55 15.59 10.10
N TYR A 26 -16.59 14.38 9.56
CA TYR A 26 -17.67 13.43 9.82
C TYR A 26 -17.86 13.16 11.31
N VAL A 27 -16.79 12.90 12.06
CA VAL A 27 -16.89 12.63 13.51
C VAL A 27 -17.41 13.85 14.27
N ARG A 28 -16.98 15.06 13.90
CA ARG A 28 -17.42 16.33 14.52
C ARG A 28 -18.89 16.64 14.30
N GLU A 29 -19.55 16.06 13.28
CA GLU A 29 -21.00 16.19 13.11
C GLU A 29 -21.80 15.50 14.22
N TYR A 30 -21.23 14.46 14.86
CA TYR A 30 -21.93 13.64 15.84
C TYR A 30 -21.37 13.77 17.26
N PHE A 31 -20.12 14.19 17.41
CA PHE A 31 -19.43 14.27 18.68
C PHE A 31 -18.75 15.62 18.87
N ASP A 32 -18.81 16.14 20.10
CA ASP A 32 -18.04 17.32 20.49
C ASP A 32 -16.56 16.92 20.67
N VAL A 33 -15.78 17.07 19.59
CA VAL A 33 -14.35 16.77 19.57
C VAL A 33 -13.57 18.06 19.80
N GLU A 34 -12.78 18.13 20.87
CA GLU A 34 -11.93 19.31 21.11
C GLU A 34 -10.67 19.27 20.21
N THR A 35 -9.82 18.26 20.41
CA THR A 35 -8.51 18.15 19.75
C THR A 35 -8.29 16.73 19.20
N VAL A 36 -7.74 16.63 17.98
CA VAL A 36 -7.21 15.39 17.41
C VAL A 36 -5.70 15.33 17.70
N TYR A 37 -5.28 14.42 18.57
CA TYR A 37 -3.88 14.31 18.98
C TYR A 37 -3.02 13.51 17.99
N TYR A 38 -3.62 12.54 17.30
CA TYR A 38 -2.91 11.61 16.43
C TYR A 38 -3.77 11.22 15.23
N SER A 39 -3.11 11.09 14.09
CA SER A 39 -3.67 10.59 12.83
C SER A 39 -2.65 9.65 12.20
N TRP A 40 -3.10 8.50 11.70
CA TRP A 40 -2.24 7.54 11.02
C TRP A 40 -3.06 6.73 10.02
N SER A 41 -2.41 6.24 8.98
CA SER A 41 -2.96 5.31 8.01
C SER A 41 -2.23 3.97 8.10
N SER A 42 -2.89 2.91 7.67
CA SER A 42 -2.27 1.59 7.58
C SER A 42 -2.73 0.86 6.33
N GLN A 43 -1.91 -0.09 5.88
CA GLN A 43 -2.21 -0.86 4.70
C GLN A 43 -2.72 -2.25 5.09
N TYR A 44 -3.84 -2.65 4.51
CA TYR A 44 -4.42 -3.98 4.69
C TYR A 44 -4.34 -4.80 3.41
N TYR A 45 -4.23 -6.12 3.57
CA TYR A 45 -4.46 -7.06 2.48
C TYR A 45 -5.92 -7.47 2.49
N GLU A 46 -6.60 -7.26 1.36
CA GLU A 46 -8.00 -7.63 1.19
C GLU A 46 -8.16 -8.93 0.39
N PRO A 47 -8.95 -9.89 0.89
CA PRO A 47 -9.32 -11.08 0.14
C PRO A 47 -10.40 -10.75 -0.89
N VAL A 48 -10.41 -11.47 -2.01
CA VAL A 48 -11.31 -11.17 -3.13
C VAL A 48 -12.79 -11.45 -2.83
N ASP A 49 -13.06 -12.28 -1.83
CA ASP A 49 -14.40 -12.71 -1.40
C ASP A 49 -14.78 -12.18 -0.01
N GLY A 50 -13.97 -11.28 0.57
CA GLY A 50 -14.23 -10.68 1.87
C GLY A 50 -13.88 -11.53 3.10
N LEU A 51 -13.53 -12.82 2.93
CA LEU A 51 -13.13 -13.70 4.04
C LEU A 51 -11.60 -13.90 4.07
N PRO A 52 -10.96 -13.97 5.25
CA PRO A 52 -9.52 -14.21 5.32
C PRO A 52 -9.14 -15.61 4.83
N TYR A 53 -7.87 -15.78 4.46
CA TYR A 53 -7.29 -17.06 4.07
C TYR A 53 -6.52 -17.65 5.25
N ILE A 54 -7.04 -18.73 5.84
CA ILE A 54 -6.49 -19.40 7.03
C ILE A 54 -6.40 -20.89 6.77
N GLY A 55 -5.19 -21.44 6.75
CA GLY A 55 -4.96 -22.88 6.57
C GLY A 55 -3.66 -23.21 5.83
N LYS A 56 -3.63 -24.34 5.13
CA LYS A 56 -2.45 -24.78 4.37
C LYS A 56 -2.29 -23.95 3.10
N LEU A 57 -1.10 -23.38 2.90
CA LEU A 57 -0.78 -22.61 1.71
C LEU A 57 -0.80 -23.53 0.46
N PRO A 58 -1.52 -23.17 -0.62
CA PRO A 58 -1.58 -23.98 -1.83
C PRO A 58 -0.18 -24.14 -2.43
N GLY A 59 0.13 -25.32 -2.98
CA GLY A 59 1.45 -25.61 -3.56
C GLY A 59 2.58 -25.88 -2.54
N SER A 60 2.36 -25.67 -1.23
CA SER A 60 3.37 -25.92 -0.20
C SER A 60 3.58 -27.40 0.17
N LYS A 61 2.83 -28.32 -0.47
CA LYS A 61 2.71 -29.74 -0.07
C LYS A 61 2.26 -29.90 1.40
N GLY A 62 1.45 -28.98 1.90
CA GLY A 62 0.91 -29.01 3.27
C GLY A 62 1.91 -28.66 4.37
N ARG A 63 3.08 -28.09 4.03
CA ARG A 63 4.16 -27.78 4.97
C ARG A 63 4.16 -26.34 5.46
N ILE A 64 3.47 -25.45 4.75
CA ILE A 64 3.38 -24.03 5.11
C ILE A 64 1.92 -23.73 5.44
N PHE A 65 1.70 -23.13 6.61
CA PHE A 65 0.41 -22.60 7.03
C PHE A 65 0.42 -21.08 6.86
N VAL A 66 -0.73 -20.52 6.52
CA VAL A 66 -0.92 -19.09 6.31
C VAL A 66 -2.19 -18.63 7.02
N ALA A 67 -2.15 -17.41 7.54
CA ALA A 67 -3.31 -16.68 8.02
C ALA A 67 -3.14 -15.22 7.56
N THR A 68 -3.92 -14.80 6.57
CA THR A 68 -3.79 -13.48 5.92
C THR A 68 -5.14 -12.99 5.38
N GLY A 69 -5.17 -11.78 4.82
CA GLY A 69 -6.40 -11.20 4.29
C GLY A 69 -7.37 -10.75 5.39
N PHE A 70 -6.86 -10.37 6.56
CA PHE A 70 -7.70 -10.00 7.71
C PHE A 70 -8.41 -8.65 7.56
N ARG A 71 -8.08 -7.85 6.54
CA ARG A 71 -8.58 -6.48 6.39
C ARG A 71 -8.28 -5.70 7.68
N GLY A 72 -9.24 -4.89 8.17
CA GLY A 72 -9.18 -4.23 9.49
C GLY A 72 -9.56 -5.12 10.69
N ASN A 73 -9.83 -6.42 10.50
CA ASN A 73 -10.41 -7.31 11.53
C ASN A 73 -9.40 -8.29 12.16
N GLY A 74 -8.12 -7.93 12.17
CA GLY A 74 -7.03 -8.80 12.64
C GLY A 74 -7.20 -9.31 14.07
N MET A 75 -7.78 -8.51 14.98
CA MET A 75 -8.02 -8.94 16.36
C MET A 75 -9.04 -10.09 16.47
N ILE A 76 -10.12 -10.04 15.66
CA ILE A 76 -11.14 -11.08 15.64
C ILE A 76 -10.59 -12.35 14.97
N PHE A 77 -9.97 -12.17 13.80
CA PHE A 77 -9.49 -13.30 13.02
C PHE A 77 -8.19 -13.92 13.55
N GLY A 78 -7.44 -13.23 14.40
CA GLY A 78 -6.25 -13.76 15.05
C GLY A 78 -6.56 -14.96 15.95
N THR A 79 -7.56 -14.84 16.82
CA THR A 79 -7.99 -15.95 17.69
C THR A 79 -8.57 -17.11 16.89
N LEU A 80 -9.41 -16.81 15.89
CA LEU A 80 -9.97 -17.85 15.01
C LEU A 80 -8.87 -18.57 14.22
N SER A 81 -7.85 -17.83 13.75
CA SER A 81 -6.70 -18.41 13.07
C SER A 81 -5.91 -19.34 13.97
N SER A 82 -5.71 -18.97 15.24
CA SER A 82 -5.03 -19.82 16.21
C SER A 82 -5.75 -21.17 16.37
N GLN A 83 -7.08 -21.17 16.49
CA GLN A 83 -7.88 -22.38 16.60
C GLN A 83 -7.79 -23.26 15.35
N ILE A 84 -8.03 -22.66 14.17
CA ILE A 84 -8.00 -23.39 12.89
C ILE A 84 -6.62 -24.01 12.65
N LEU A 85 -5.55 -23.22 12.82
CA LEU A 85 -4.20 -23.70 12.56
C LEU A 85 -3.76 -24.76 13.58
N HIS A 86 -4.12 -24.59 14.85
CA HIS A 86 -3.90 -25.62 15.88
C HIS A 86 -4.54 -26.96 15.48
N ASP A 87 -5.83 -26.96 15.15
CA ASP A 87 -6.56 -28.18 14.81
C ASP A 87 -5.98 -28.86 13.56
N LEU A 88 -5.67 -28.08 12.52
CA LEU A 88 -5.05 -28.58 11.30
C LEU A 88 -3.66 -29.18 11.52
N ILE A 89 -2.91 -28.69 12.52
CA ILE A 89 -1.57 -29.20 12.87
C ILE A 89 -1.69 -30.48 13.70
N VAL A 90 -2.55 -30.48 14.72
CA VAL A 90 -2.64 -31.57 15.70
C VAL A 90 -3.50 -32.72 15.21
N THR A 91 -4.65 -32.43 14.60
CA THR A 91 -5.66 -33.42 14.23
C THR A 91 -5.76 -33.64 12.72
N GLY A 92 -5.32 -32.66 11.93
CA GLY A 92 -5.35 -32.70 10.46
C GLY A 92 -6.60 -32.08 9.83
N GLU A 93 -7.62 -31.76 10.63
CA GLU A 93 -8.88 -31.14 10.22
C GLU A 93 -9.31 -30.02 11.18
N SER A 94 -10.25 -29.18 10.78
CA SER A 94 -10.82 -28.14 11.67
C SER A 94 -12.26 -27.84 11.27
N LYS A 95 -13.12 -27.53 12.25
CA LYS A 95 -14.54 -27.18 12.04
C LYS A 95 -14.73 -26.07 10.99
N TYR A 96 -13.82 -25.10 10.94
CA TYR A 96 -13.89 -23.96 10.03
C TYR A 96 -12.87 -24.05 8.88
N GLY A 97 -12.19 -25.19 8.74
CA GLY A 97 -11.06 -25.36 7.81
C GLY A 97 -11.44 -25.08 6.36
N ASP A 98 -12.58 -25.57 5.89
CA ASP A 98 -13.02 -25.38 4.51
C ASP A 98 -13.45 -23.94 4.21
N LEU A 99 -14.14 -23.29 5.16
CA LEU A 99 -14.63 -21.92 5.01
C LEU A 99 -13.50 -20.91 4.82
N PHE A 100 -12.41 -21.07 5.57
CA PHE A 100 -11.26 -20.17 5.49
C PHE A 100 -10.11 -20.73 4.64
N ASN A 101 -10.27 -21.91 4.04
CA ASN A 101 -9.21 -22.58 3.29
C ASN A 101 -8.63 -21.62 2.23
N PRO A 102 -7.31 -21.39 2.19
CA PRO A 102 -6.68 -20.58 1.15
C PRO A 102 -6.93 -21.09 -0.27
N SER A 103 -7.23 -22.39 -0.43
CA SER A 103 -7.57 -23.02 -1.71
C SER A 103 -9.06 -22.94 -2.07
N ARG A 104 -9.91 -22.33 -1.23
CA ARG A 104 -11.37 -22.27 -1.49
C ARG A 104 -11.69 -21.47 -2.75
N ILE A 105 -10.88 -20.45 -3.03
CA ILE A 105 -10.97 -19.68 -4.25
C ILE A 105 -10.26 -20.44 -5.34
N LYS A 106 -11.04 -21.06 -6.22
CA LYS A 106 -10.50 -21.65 -7.44
C LYS A 106 -10.16 -20.50 -8.39
N PRO A 107 -8.98 -20.47 -9.01
CA PRO A 107 -8.70 -19.58 -10.12
C PRO A 107 -9.52 -20.05 -11.32
N VAL A 108 -10.81 -19.74 -11.32
CA VAL A 108 -11.67 -19.94 -12.48
C VAL A 108 -11.42 -18.75 -13.40
N ALA A 109 -11.18 -19.02 -14.68
CA ALA A 109 -11.11 -17.97 -15.69
C ALA A 109 -12.38 -17.10 -15.59
N GLY A 110 -12.25 -15.85 -15.16
CA GLY A 110 -13.38 -14.94 -15.02
C GLY A 110 -13.77 -14.54 -13.60
N PHE A 111 -12.85 -14.51 -12.63
CA PHE A 111 -13.07 -13.67 -11.45
C PHE A 111 -13.09 -12.21 -11.91
N SER A 112 -14.29 -11.67 -12.15
CA SER A 112 -14.47 -10.31 -12.67
C SER A 112 -13.78 -9.29 -11.77
N ASP A 113 -13.72 -9.50 -10.45
CA ASP A 113 -13.03 -8.60 -9.53
C ASP A 113 -11.50 -8.75 -9.58
N PHE A 114 -10.93 -9.96 -9.69
CA PHE A 114 -9.47 -10.11 -9.92
C PHE A 114 -9.04 -9.53 -11.28
N VAL A 115 -9.88 -9.66 -12.29
CA VAL A 115 -9.66 -9.02 -13.60
C VAL A 115 -9.80 -7.51 -13.48
N LYS A 116 -10.85 -6.98 -12.84
CA LYS A 116 -11.02 -5.53 -12.62
C LYS A 116 -9.80 -4.94 -11.94
N GLU A 117 -9.35 -5.55 -10.85
CA GLU A 117 -8.16 -5.10 -10.12
C GLU A 117 -6.93 -5.05 -11.05
N ASN A 118 -6.67 -6.09 -11.84
CA ASN A 118 -5.59 -6.10 -12.83
C ASN A 118 -5.82 -5.16 -14.03
N THR A 119 -7.08 -4.88 -14.41
CA THR A 119 -7.37 -3.89 -15.47
C THR A 119 -7.06 -2.48 -14.99
N THR A 120 -7.32 -2.16 -13.73
CA THR A 120 -6.86 -0.91 -13.11
C THR A 120 -5.34 -0.83 -13.15
N VAL A 121 -4.63 -1.92 -12.79
CA VAL A 121 -3.16 -1.99 -12.90
C VAL A 121 -2.68 -1.73 -14.33
N ALA A 122 -3.28 -2.39 -15.33
CA ALA A 122 -2.89 -2.21 -16.73
C ALA A 122 -3.20 -0.80 -17.23
N PHE A 123 -4.34 -0.23 -16.83
CA PHE A 123 -4.72 1.14 -17.14
C PHE A 123 -3.76 2.16 -16.51
N ASP A 124 -3.44 2.01 -15.22
CA ASP A 124 -2.49 2.87 -14.51
C ASP A 124 -1.11 2.79 -15.15
N PHE A 125 -0.63 1.58 -15.48
CA PHE A 125 0.65 1.40 -16.14
C PHE A 125 0.76 2.15 -17.48
N VAL A 126 -0.33 2.17 -18.26
CA VAL A 126 -0.39 2.90 -19.54
C VAL A 126 -0.54 4.41 -19.30
N LYS A 127 -1.46 4.83 -18.42
CA LYS A 127 -1.73 6.23 -18.09
C LYS A 127 -0.46 6.91 -17.57
N ASP A 128 0.21 6.31 -16.59
CA ASP A 128 1.38 6.88 -15.93
C ASP A 128 2.58 7.04 -16.88
N LYS A 129 2.65 6.24 -17.95
CA LYS A 129 3.70 6.36 -18.99
C LYS A 129 3.44 7.47 -20.00
N ILE A 130 2.18 7.87 -20.19
CA ILE A 130 1.74 8.80 -21.23
C ILE A 130 1.46 10.21 -20.66
N PHE A 131 0.80 10.30 -19.51
CA PHE A 131 0.25 11.55 -18.97
C PHE A 131 1.01 12.02 -17.73
N LYS A 132 2.23 12.53 -17.91
CA LYS A 132 2.93 13.24 -16.84
C LYS A 132 3.44 14.59 -17.26
N ASP A 133 3.28 15.54 -16.35
CA ASP A 133 3.75 16.89 -16.50
C ASP A 133 5.26 16.88 -16.73
N LYS A 134 5.64 17.49 -17.84
CA LYS A 134 7.03 17.73 -18.18
C LYS A 134 7.43 18.99 -17.44
N ILE A 135 8.16 18.84 -16.34
CA ILE A 135 8.78 19.99 -15.67
C ILE A 135 10.16 20.20 -16.26
N GLU A 136 10.51 21.48 -16.49
CA GLU A 136 11.81 21.87 -17.04
C GLU A 136 12.91 21.93 -15.97
N SER A 137 12.57 22.05 -14.68
CA SER A 137 13.56 22.18 -13.60
C SER A 137 13.14 21.58 -12.24
N PHE A 138 14.12 21.01 -11.52
CA PHE A 138 13.99 20.54 -10.13
C PHE A 138 13.63 21.66 -9.12
N SER A 139 13.74 22.93 -9.51
CA SER A 139 13.51 24.11 -8.66
C SER A 139 12.04 24.42 -8.38
N GLU A 140 11.11 23.71 -8.99
CA GLU A 140 9.66 23.95 -8.84
C GLU A 140 9.03 23.28 -7.61
N ILE A 141 9.81 22.52 -6.83
CA ILE A 141 9.28 21.82 -5.65
C ILE A 141 9.45 22.65 -4.37
N GLY A 142 8.34 22.88 -3.68
CA GLY A 142 8.32 23.52 -2.37
C GLY A 142 8.88 22.62 -1.27
N GLU A 143 9.19 23.20 -0.12
CA GLU A 143 9.53 22.45 1.09
C GLU A 143 8.32 21.64 1.57
N GLY A 144 8.52 20.38 1.93
CA GLY A 144 7.46 19.44 2.30
C GLY A 144 6.70 18.85 1.10
N GLU A 145 7.03 19.24 -0.13
CA GLU A 145 6.35 18.76 -1.33
C GLU A 145 7.10 17.58 -1.98
N ALA A 146 6.32 16.72 -2.64
CA ALA A 146 6.83 15.63 -3.46
C ALA A 146 6.21 15.68 -4.86
N LYS A 147 7.00 15.31 -5.87
CA LYS A 147 6.51 15.22 -7.25
C LYS A 147 7.24 14.12 -8.00
N VAL A 148 6.51 13.48 -8.92
CA VAL A 148 7.13 12.59 -9.90
C VAL A 148 7.30 13.35 -11.21
N ILE A 149 8.54 13.45 -11.68
CA ILE A 149 8.94 14.24 -12.83
C ILE A 149 9.60 13.38 -13.90
N ARG A 150 9.70 13.90 -15.13
CA ARG A 150 10.38 13.23 -16.23
C ARG A 150 11.55 14.07 -16.76
N TYR A 151 12.75 13.50 -16.79
CA TYR A 151 13.98 14.14 -17.28
C TYR A 151 14.78 13.18 -18.17
N GLU A 152 15.24 13.64 -19.33
CA GLU A 152 16.01 12.85 -20.31
C GLU A 152 15.48 11.42 -20.52
N SER A 153 14.16 11.32 -20.79
CA SER A 153 13.38 10.08 -21.01
C SER A 153 13.06 9.22 -19.79
N GLU A 154 13.65 9.52 -18.64
CA GLU A 154 13.52 8.77 -17.41
C GLU A 154 12.59 9.47 -16.40
N SER A 155 11.92 8.69 -15.54
CA SER A 155 11.06 9.21 -14.49
C SER A 155 11.73 9.17 -13.11
N TYR A 156 11.50 10.22 -12.33
CA TYR A 156 12.11 10.43 -11.02
C TYR A 156 11.07 10.83 -9.98
N ALA A 157 11.18 10.24 -8.79
CA ALA A 157 10.42 10.63 -7.61
C ALA A 157 11.27 11.57 -6.77
N LEU A 158 10.80 12.81 -6.62
CA LEU A 158 11.47 13.88 -5.89
C LEU A 158 10.65 14.23 -4.65
N TYR A 159 11.30 14.35 -3.50
CA TYR A 159 10.71 14.88 -2.28
C TYR A 159 11.67 15.87 -1.64
N LYS A 160 11.19 17.04 -1.23
CA LYS A 160 11.98 18.05 -0.53
C LYS A 160 11.50 18.13 0.92
N GLU A 161 12.40 17.86 1.85
CA GLU A 161 12.12 18.04 3.28
C GLU A 161 11.94 19.52 3.64
N ILE A 162 11.37 19.76 4.82
CA ILE A 162 11.18 21.11 5.36
C ILE A 162 12.51 21.84 5.56
N ASP A 163 13.59 21.11 5.87
CA ASP A 163 14.94 21.68 6.00
C ASP A 163 15.64 21.92 4.65
N GLY A 164 14.95 21.65 3.54
CA GLY A 164 15.47 21.79 2.19
C GLY A 164 16.19 20.56 1.64
N THR A 165 16.37 19.50 2.43
CA THR A 165 17.00 18.24 1.97
C THR A 165 16.22 17.63 0.81
N LEU A 166 16.89 17.38 -0.32
CA LEU A 166 16.27 16.79 -1.51
C LEU A 166 16.53 15.27 -1.59
N HIS A 167 15.45 14.51 -1.74
CA HIS A 167 15.47 13.09 -2.04
C HIS A 167 15.13 12.86 -3.51
N LEU A 168 16.05 12.27 -4.26
CA LEU A 168 15.83 11.89 -5.65
C LEU A 168 15.98 10.39 -5.85
N LEU A 169 14.90 9.77 -6.32
CA LEU A 169 14.79 8.34 -6.60
C LEU A 169 14.33 8.11 -8.02
N ARG A 170 14.57 6.91 -8.55
CA ARG A 170 13.77 6.38 -9.66
C ARG A 170 12.36 6.14 -9.14
N SER A 171 11.38 6.66 -9.84
CA SER A 171 9.96 6.47 -9.52
C SER A 171 9.44 5.09 -9.94
N THR A 172 10.20 4.34 -10.73
CA THR A 172 9.84 2.99 -11.18
C THR A 172 9.93 1.98 -10.02
N CYS A 173 8.79 1.39 -9.66
CA CYS A 173 8.70 0.32 -8.69
C CYS A 173 9.43 -0.94 -9.19
N PRO A 174 10.38 -1.52 -8.41
CA PRO A 174 11.16 -2.70 -8.80
C PRO A 174 10.36 -4.02 -8.81
N HIS A 175 9.07 -3.99 -8.44
CA HIS A 175 8.19 -5.16 -8.50
C HIS A 175 7.75 -5.46 -9.95
N ALA A 176 6.94 -4.56 -10.52
CA ALA A 176 6.31 -4.74 -11.83
C ALA A 176 6.59 -3.58 -12.80
N GLY A 177 7.49 -2.65 -12.43
CA GLY A 177 7.84 -1.50 -13.26
C GLY A 177 6.78 -0.41 -13.33
N CYS A 178 5.77 -0.44 -12.47
CA CYS A 178 4.80 0.64 -12.32
C CYS A 178 5.43 1.86 -11.69
N GLU A 179 4.89 3.03 -11.97
CA GLU A 179 5.34 4.22 -11.28
C GLU A 179 4.75 4.33 -9.87
N VAL A 180 5.54 4.74 -8.90
CA VAL A 180 5.06 5.15 -7.57
C VAL A 180 4.37 6.51 -7.61
N ARG A 181 3.49 6.74 -6.64
CA ARG A 181 2.78 7.99 -6.38
C ARG A 181 3.05 8.45 -4.95
N TRP A 182 2.97 9.75 -4.69
CA TRP A 182 3.23 10.30 -3.37
C TRP A 182 2.03 10.07 -2.44
N ASN A 183 2.32 9.71 -1.19
CA ASN A 183 1.37 9.64 -0.09
C ASN A 183 1.82 10.68 0.96
N SER A 184 1.13 11.82 0.97
CA SER A 184 1.40 12.95 1.85
C SER A 184 1.12 12.64 3.32
N ALA A 185 0.12 11.79 3.59
CA ALA A 185 -0.29 11.40 4.93
C ALA A 185 0.80 10.61 5.66
N GLU A 186 1.53 9.77 4.93
CA GLU A 186 2.49 8.81 5.49
C GLU A 186 3.94 9.10 5.08
N LEU A 187 4.16 10.18 4.32
CA LEU A 187 5.44 10.55 3.72
C LEU A 187 6.11 9.37 3.01
N SER A 188 5.35 8.72 2.13
CA SER A 188 5.75 7.51 1.44
C SER A 188 5.50 7.57 -0.06
N TRP A 189 6.27 6.76 -0.80
CA TRP A 189 6.05 6.47 -2.20
C TRP A 189 5.29 5.15 -2.32
N ASP A 190 4.09 5.21 -2.88
CA ASP A 190 3.15 4.10 -2.94
C ASP A 190 2.94 3.65 -4.39
N CYS A 191 3.16 2.36 -4.65
CA CYS A 191 2.95 1.76 -5.97
C CYS A 191 1.47 1.38 -6.16
N PRO A 192 0.73 2.01 -7.09
CA PRO A 192 -0.72 1.81 -7.28
C PRO A 192 -1.07 0.42 -7.80
N CYS A 193 -0.10 -0.30 -8.37
CA CYS A 193 -0.34 -1.56 -9.03
C CYS A 193 -0.56 -2.73 -8.05
N HIS A 194 0.39 -2.90 -7.12
CA HIS A 194 0.38 -4.05 -6.20
C HIS A 194 0.65 -3.64 -4.75
N GLY A 195 0.69 -2.33 -4.46
CA GLY A 195 0.77 -1.82 -3.11
C GLY A 195 2.15 -1.82 -2.46
N SER A 196 3.25 -1.99 -3.21
CA SER A 196 4.59 -1.78 -2.63
C SER A 196 4.76 -0.34 -2.16
N ARG A 197 5.24 -0.15 -0.93
CA ARG A 197 5.46 1.17 -0.32
C ARG A 197 6.92 1.38 0.02
N PHE A 198 7.39 2.62 -0.10
CA PHE A 198 8.76 3.02 0.18
C PHE A 198 8.77 4.32 0.97
N ASN A 199 9.75 4.50 1.85
CA ASN A 199 9.91 5.79 2.53
C ASN A 199 10.50 6.84 1.57
N VAL A 200 10.61 8.07 2.05
CA VAL A 200 11.19 9.21 1.31
C VAL A 200 12.57 8.94 0.70
N ASN A 201 13.35 8.06 1.32
CA ASN A 201 14.69 7.64 0.90
C ASN A 201 14.67 6.40 -0.03
N GLY A 202 13.51 5.89 -0.41
CA GLY A 202 13.34 4.73 -1.28
C GLY A 202 13.51 3.38 -0.59
N LYS A 203 13.71 3.34 0.73
CA LYS A 203 13.75 2.08 1.48
C LYS A 203 12.36 1.46 1.48
N ILE A 204 12.27 0.17 1.19
CA ILE A 204 11.02 -0.57 1.27
C ILE A 204 10.40 -0.48 2.68
N LEU A 205 9.12 -0.13 2.71
CA LEU A 205 8.25 -0.17 3.88
C LEU A 205 7.32 -1.39 3.82
N THR A 206 6.78 -1.68 2.64
CA THR A 206 5.84 -2.79 2.44
C THR A 206 6.05 -3.43 1.07
N GLY A 207 5.97 -4.76 1.03
CA GLY A 207 6.05 -5.57 -0.20
C GLY A 207 4.83 -5.37 -1.12
N PRO A 208 4.72 -6.13 -2.23
CA PRO A 208 5.38 -7.41 -2.49
C PRO A 208 6.83 -7.35 -2.98
N THR A 209 7.35 -6.18 -3.34
CA THR A 209 8.78 -6.08 -3.71
C THR A 209 9.68 -6.52 -2.56
N THR A 210 10.90 -6.94 -2.90
CA THR A 210 11.99 -7.21 -1.93
C THR A 210 13.18 -6.27 -2.13
N LYS A 211 13.03 -5.28 -3.02
CA LYS A 211 14.07 -4.32 -3.40
C LYS A 211 13.60 -2.89 -3.11
N ASN A 212 14.54 -2.04 -2.71
CA ASN A 212 14.33 -0.60 -2.55
C ASN A 212 14.13 0.10 -3.91
N LEU A 213 13.52 1.29 -3.90
CA LEU A 213 13.61 2.21 -5.03
C LEU A 213 15.07 2.63 -5.23
N GLN A 214 15.47 2.77 -6.49
CA GLN A 214 16.83 3.14 -6.83
C GLN A 214 17.06 4.62 -6.51
N LYS A 215 18.08 4.92 -5.70
CA LYS A 215 18.54 6.29 -5.44
C LYS A 215 19.30 6.84 -6.65
N VAL A 216 19.14 8.14 -6.92
CA VAL A 216 19.71 8.78 -8.13
C VAL A 216 20.89 9.71 -7.83
N PHE A 217 21.10 10.16 -6.59
CA PHE A 217 22.28 10.95 -6.21
C PHE A 217 23.03 10.39 -5.00
N PRO A 218 24.32 10.71 -4.81
CA PRO A 218 24.88 10.76 -3.47
C PRO A 218 24.33 12.01 -2.75
N TYR A 219 23.87 11.79 -1.52
CA TYR A 219 23.46 12.78 -0.53
C TYR A 219 24.54 13.88 -0.39
N GLN A 220 24.31 15.10 -0.89
CA GLN A 220 25.12 16.25 -0.48
C GLN A 220 24.53 16.81 0.81
N LYS A 221 25.13 16.41 1.92
CA LYS A 221 25.04 17.18 3.16
C LYS A 221 25.76 18.50 2.88
N HIS A 222 25.03 19.60 2.79
CA HIS A 222 25.65 20.92 2.86
C HIS A 222 26.17 21.08 4.29
N ASP A 223 27.47 20.82 4.49
CA ASP A 223 28.15 21.25 5.70
C ASP A 223 28.25 22.78 5.66
N SER A 224 27.87 23.37 6.80
CA SER A 224 27.89 24.78 7.20
C SER A 224 29.20 25.49 6.94
#